data_AF-A0A7Z2VNN5-F1
#
_entry.id   AF-A0A7Z2VNN5-F1
#
_cell.length_a   1.000
_cell.length_b   1.000
_cell.length_c   1.000
_cell.angle_alpha   90.00
_cell.angle_beta   90.00
_cell.angle_gamma   90.00
#
_symmetry.space_group_name_H-M   'P 1'
#
loop_
_entity.id
_entity.type
_entity.pdbx_description
1 polymer ?
#
loop_
_entity_poly.entity_id
_entity_poly.type
_entity_poly.pdbx_seq_one_letter_code
_entity_poly.pdbx_strand_id
1 'polypeptide(L)' 'MPPRFRDLKSYCDKNGWVLIGNTDHWYYEKVLQNGDILKTKVSLAVHKEIPRNIWKNILKHQLKITENEFNDNK' A
#
# COMPACT_ATOMS: atom_id res chain seq x y z
N MET A 1 2.24 15.51 1.52
CA MET A 1 1.10 15.51 0.58
C MET A 1 0.47 14.13 0.62
N PRO A 2 -0.86 13.98 0.51
CA PRO A 2 -1.47 12.66 0.41
C PRO A 2 -0.94 11.94 -0.84
N PRO A 3 -0.53 10.66 -0.74
CA PRO A 3 -0.02 9.93 -1.90
C PRO A 3 -1.15 9.57 -2.87
N ARG A 4 -0.79 9.31 -4.12
CA ARG A 4 -1.71 8.76 -5.12
C ARG A 4 -1.70 7.24 -5.06
N PHE A 5 -2.73 6.61 -5.66
CA PHE A 5 -2.75 5.16 -5.79
C PHE A 5 -1.55 4.61 -6.57
N ARG A 6 -0.98 5.40 -7.51
CA ARG A 6 0.29 5.05 -8.19
C ARG A 6 1.46 4.90 -7.21
N ASP A 7 1.59 5.82 -6.26
CA ASP A 7 2.67 5.78 -5.26
C ASP A 7 2.53 4.53 -4.38
N LEU A 8 1.30 4.23 -3.94
CA LEU A 8 1.03 3.04 -3.13
C LEU A 8 1.35 1.74 -3.90
N LYS A 9 1.02 1.68 -5.20
CA LYS A 9 1.38 0.54 -6.04
C LYS A 9 2.90 0.39 -6.16
N SER A 10 3.60 1.46 -6.52
CA SER A 10 5.07 1.51 -6.64
C SER A 10 5.75 1.05 -5.36
N TYR A 11 5.26 1.54 -4.21
CA TYR A 11 5.74 1.12 -2.91
C TYR A 11 5.58 -0.40 -2.72
N CYS A 12 4.39 -0.96 -3.00
CA CYS A 12 4.18 -2.40 -2.87
C CYS A 12 5.14 -3.20 -3.77
N ASP A 13 5.24 -2.82 -5.05
CA ASP A 13 6.10 -3.49 -6.03
C ASP A 13 7.59 -3.50 -5.61
N LYS A 14 8.08 -2.41 -5.00
CA LYS A 14 9.49 -2.27 -4.56
C LYS A 14 9.77 -2.92 -3.21
N ASN A 15 8.80 -2.92 -2.29
CA ASN A 15 9.03 -3.25 -0.89
C ASN A 15 8.70 -4.72 -0.54
N GLY A 16 8.82 -5.62 -1.52
CA GLY A 16 8.65 -7.06 -1.32
C GLY A 16 7.21 -7.48 -1.05
N TRP A 17 6.23 -6.74 -1.53
CA TRP A 17 4.84 -7.21 -1.54
C TRP A 17 4.60 -8.09 -2.77
N VAL A 18 3.78 -9.13 -2.59
CA VAL A 18 3.40 -10.07 -3.64
C VAL A 18 2.00 -9.73 -4.13
N LEU A 19 1.85 -9.54 -5.44
CA LEU A 19 0.55 -9.34 -6.07
C LEU A 19 -0.18 -10.69 -6.14
N ILE A 20 -1.32 -10.79 -5.46
CA ILE A 20 -2.14 -12.02 -5.40
C ILE A 20 -3.37 -11.97 -6.32
N GLY A 21 -3.73 -10.79 -6.83
CA GLY A 21 -4.87 -10.62 -7.73
C GLY A 21 -4.96 -9.21 -8.29
N ASN A 22 -5.55 -9.07 -9.48
CA ASN A 22 -5.58 -7.79 -10.21
C ASN A 22 -6.86 -7.53 -11.01
N THR A 23 -8.00 -8.12 -10.64
CA THR A 23 -9.23 -8.06 -11.44
C THR A 23 -9.84 -6.65 -11.50
N ASP A 24 -10.38 -6.13 -10.39
CA ASP A 24 -10.92 -4.77 -10.31
C ASP A 24 -10.05 -3.84 -9.43
N HIS A 25 -9.12 -4.43 -8.69
CA HIS A 25 -8.12 -3.79 -7.85
C HIS A 25 -6.87 -4.67 -7.81
N TRP A 26 -5.73 -4.06 -7.49
CA TRP A 26 -4.54 -4.82 -7.13
C TRP A 26 -4.60 -5.21 -5.66
N TYR A 27 -4.49 -6.51 -5.40
CA TYR A 27 -4.42 -7.09 -4.08
C TYR A 27 -2.98 -7.52 -3.82
N TYR A 28 -2.38 -6.95 -2.78
CA TYR A 28 -1.02 -7.26 -2.38
C TYR A 28 -1.00 -7.90 -1.00
N GLU A 29 -0.08 -8.85 -0.81
CA GLU A 29 0.22 -9.43 0.49
C GLU A 29 1.72 -9.32 0.79
N LYS A 30 2.05 -9.15 2.07
CA LYS A 30 3.43 -9.18 2.55
C LYS A 30 3.53 -9.99 3.82
N VAL A 31 4.39 -10.99 3.80
CA VAL A 31 4.71 -11.79 4.97
C VAL A 31 5.81 -11.07 5.75
N LEU A 32 5.53 -10.75 7.00
CA LEU A 32 6.49 -10.18 7.93
C LEU A 32 7.38 -11.28 8.51
N GLN A 33 8.55 -10.90 9.02
CA GLN A 33 9.51 -11.85 9.60
C GLN A 33 8.96 -12.61 10.81
N ASN A 34 7.99 -12.04 11.51
CA ASN A 34 7.30 -12.67 12.63
C ASN A 34 6.18 -13.64 12.19
N GLY A 35 5.97 -13.82 10.88
CA GLY A 35 4.92 -14.66 10.32
C GLY A 35 3.56 -13.97 10.13
N ASP A 36 3.41 -12.70 10.53
CA ASP A 36 2.19 -11.95 10.25
C ASP A 36 2.05 -11.69 8.75
N ILE A 37 0.81 -11.78 8.24
CA ILE A 37 0.49 -11.47 6.85
C ILE A 37 -0.23 -10.13 6.80
N LEU A 38 0.39 -9.15 6.16
CA LEU A 38 -0.24 -7.89 5.83
C LEU A 38 -0.90 -7.99 4.46
N LYS A 39 -2.05 -7.30 4.32
CA LYS A 39 -2.81 -7.23 3.08
C LYS A 39 -3.15 -5.80 2.77
N THR A 40 -2.97 -5.40 1.51
CA THR A 40 -3.39 -4.08 1.04
C THR A 40 -4.10 -4.16 -0.30
N LYS A 41 -5.05 -3.25 -0.50
CA LYS A 41 -5.87 -3.14 -1.70
C LYS A 41 -5.59 -1.79 -2.36
N VAL A 42 -5.15 -1.82 -3.62
CA VAL A 42 -4.82 -0.62 -4.39
C VAL A 42 -5.81 -0.46 -5.54
N SER A 43 -6.43 0.73 -5.65
CA SER A 43 -7.34 1.05 -6.74
C SER A 43 -6.60 1.17 -8.07
N LEU A 44 -7.25 0.69 -9.15
CA LEU A 44 -6.80 0.88 -10.52
C LEU A 44 -6.76 2.37 -10.94
N ALA A 45 -7.45 3.25 -10.20
CA ALA A 45 -7.44 4.69 -10.40
C ALA A 45 -6.12 5.34 -9.93
N VAL A 46 -4.99 4.93 -10.52
CA VAL A 46 -3.62 5.32 -10.15
C VAL A 46 -3.36 6.82 -10.09
N HIS A 47 -4.10 7.61 -10.88
CA HIS A 47 -3.98 9.06 -10.94
C HIS A 47 -4.66 9.78 -9.77
N LYS A 48 -5.60 9.12 -9.08
CA LYS A 48 -6.33 9.74 -7.97
C LYS A 48 -5.49 9.79 -6.71
N GLU A 49 -5.64 10.89 -5.98
CA GLU A 49 -5.11 11.04 -4.63
C GLU A 49 -5.91 10.18 -3.65
N ILE A 50 -5.21 9.59 -2.68
CA ILE A 50 -5.85 8.83 -1.61
C ILE A 50 -6.34 9.84 -0.56
N PRO A 51 -7.64 9.85 -0.22
CA PRO A 51 -8.16 10.73 0.83
C PRO A 51 -7.40 10.51 2.15
N ARG A 52 -7.04 11.59 2.85
CA ARG A 52 -6.19 11.55 4.06
C ARG A 52 -6.67 10.55 5.11
N ASN A 53 -7.99 10.44 5.33
CA ASN A 53 -8.55 9.51 6.31
C ASN A 53 -8.33 8.05 5.90
N ILE A 54 -8.50 7.75 4.61
CA ILE A 54 -8.24 6.42 4.05
C ILE A 54 -6.74 6.13 4.12
N TRP A 55 -5.90 7.11 3.79
CA TRP A 55 -4.44 6.97 3.85
C TRP A 55 -3.95 6.62 5.26
N LYS A 56 -4.45 7.32 6.28
CA LYS A 56 -4.14 6.99 7.68
C LYS A 56 -4.55 5.57 8.06
N ASN A 57 -5.71 5.10 7.58
CA ASN A 57 -6.16 3.73 7.83
C ASN A 57 -5.27 2.69 7.12
N ILE A 58 -4.84 2.98 5.87
CA ILE A 58 -3.91 2.12 5.13
C ILE A 58 -2.59 2.01 5.88
N LEU A 59 -2.00 3.13 6.31
CA LEU A 59 -0.76 3.12 7.08
C LEU A 59 -0.88 2.32 8.38
N LYS A 60 -1.94 2.58 9.16
CA LYS A 60 -2.10 1.98 10.49
C LYS A 60 -2.47 0.50 10.46
N HIS A 61 -3.37 0.10 9.56
CA HIS A 61 -3.98 -1.23 9.59
C HIS A 61 -3.49 -2.17 8.48
N GLN A 62 -3.10 -1.64 7.32
CA GLN A 62 -2.67 -2.45 6.18
C GLN A 62 -1.15 -2.55 6.10
N LEU A 63 -0.46 -1.42 6.05
CA LEU A 63 1.00 -1.39 5.90
C LEU A 63 1.75 -1.52 7.23
N LYS A 64 1.12 -1.09 8.34
CA LYS A 64 1.73 -0.99 9.69
C LYS A 64 3.06 -0.22 9.71
N ILE A 65 3.13 0.88 8.95
CA ILE A 65 4.31 1.77 8.88
C ILE A 65 3.92 3.22 9.15
N THR A 66 4.92 4.07 9.30
CA THR A 66 4.73 5.52 9.40
C THR A 66 4.66 6.20 8.02
N GLU A 67 4.11 7.40 7.95
CA GLU A 67 4.09 8.19 6.71
C GLU A 67 5.51 8.55 6.24
N ASN A 68 6.45 8.79 7.17
CA ASN A 68 7.84 9.08 6.83
C ASN A 68 8.52 7.88 6.17
N GLU A 69 8.35 6.67 6.71
CA GLU A 69 8.91 5.46 6.11
C GLU A 69 8.35 5.20 4.71
N PHE A 70 7.05 5.45 4.51
CA PHE A 70 6.46 5.36 3.18
C PHE A 70 7.09 6.35 2.20
N ASN A 71 7.28 7.61 2.61
CA ASN A 71 7.84 8.64 1.72
C ASN A 71 9.30 8.40 1.33
N ASP A 72 10.08 7.77 2.21
CA ASP A 72 11.47 7.39 1.94
C ASP A 72 11.58 6.24 0.92
N ASN A 73 10.56 5.36 0.88
CA ASN A 73 10.56 4.11 0.11
C ASN A 73 9.57 4.07 -1.08
N LYS A 74 8.98 5.21 -1.50
CA LYS A 74 7.97 5.22 -2.59
C LYS A 74 8.55 5.22 -4.01
#